data_AF-A0A7J4JJM0-F1
#
_entry.id   AF-A0A7J4JJM0-F1
#
_cell.length_a   1.000
_cell.length_b   1.000
_cell.length_c   1.000
_cell.angle_alpha   90.00
_cell.angle_beta   90.00
_cell.angle_gamma   90.00
#
_symmetry.space_group_name_H-M   'P 1'
#
loop_
_entity.id
_entity.type
_entity.pdbx_description
1 polymer ?
#
loop_
_entity_poly.entity_id
_entity_poly.type
_entity_poly.pdbx_seq_one_letter_code
_entity_poly.pdbx_strand_id
1 'polypeptide(L)' 'MATNKSQDKKDFLIGIRKKIGASVSAAPVWLMRKAGKRLYNKRGNRHWKQTQLGKLFKRKMKEQGKKAE' A
#
# COMPACT_ATOMS: atom_id res chain seq x y z
N MET A 1 16.74 4.53 -6.43
CA MET A 1 15.88 3.32 -6.30
C MET A 1 16.81 2.14 -6.01
N ALA A 2 16.54 1.31 -5.00
CA ALA A 2 17.40 0.15 -4.74
C ALA A 2 17.41 -0.78 -5.97
N THR A 3 18.60 -1.02 -6.50
CA THR A 3 18.89 -1.62 -7.81
C THR A 3 18.57 -3.11 -7.86
N ASN A 4 18.80 -3.84 -6.77
CA ASN A 4 18.64 -5.30 -6.71
C ASN A 4 17.39 -5.68 -5.89
N LYS A 5 16.21 -5.67 -6.51
CA LYS A 5 14.98 -6.23 -5.91
C LYS A 5 14.52 -7.43 -6.73
N SER A 6 14.18 -8.52 -6.04
CA SER A 6 13.47 -9.65 -6.65
C SER A 6 12.15 -9.18 -7.28
N GLN A 7 11.70 -9.89 -8.32
CA GLN A 7 10.49 -9.54 -9.06
C GLN A 7 9.26 -9.50 -8.13
N ASP A 8 9.11 -10.50 -7.27
CA ASP A 8 8.05 -10.58 -6.26
C ASP A 8 7.99 -9.34 -5.34
N LYS A 9 9.16 -8.83 -4.94
CA LYS A 9 9.25 -7.64 -4.11
C LYS A 9 8.84 -6.39 -4.89
N LYS A 10 9.14 -6.31 -6.18
CA LYS A 10 8.68 -5.22 -7.05
C LYS A 10 7.16 -5.26 -7.20
N ASP A 11 6.60 -6.42 -7.50
CA ASP A 11 5.16 -6.60 -7.70
C ASP A 11 4.37 -6.30 -6.43
N PHE A 12 4.89 -6.73 -5.27
CA PHE A 12 4.32 -6.34 -3.98
C PHE A 12 4.29 -4.82 -3.78
N LEU A 13 5.41 -4.13 -4.04
CA LEU A 13 5.50 -2.68 -3.87
C LEU A 13 4.57 -1.93 -4.83
N ILE A 14 4.48 -2.39 -6.09
CA ILE A 14 3.56 -1.83 -7.09
C ILE A 14 2.10 -2.03 -6.65
N GLY A 15 1.76 -3.24 -6.18
CA GLY A 15 0.42 -3.56 -5.69
C GLY A 15 0.04 -2.73 -4.46
N ILE A 16 0.96 -2.50 -3.53
CA ILE A 16 0.75 -1.61 -2.39
C ILE A 16 0.54 -0.17 -2.85
N ARG A 17 1.35 0.33 -3.79
CA ARG A 17 1.21 1.70 -4.32
C ARG A 17 -0.16 1.92 -4.96
N LYS A 18 -0.63 0.98 -5.77
CA LYS A 18 -1.98 1.02 -6.38
C LYS A 18 -3.09 1.03 -5.32
N LYS A 19 -2.93 0.28 -4.22
CA LYS A 19 -3.90 0.22 -3.11
C LYS A 19 -3.96 1.47 -2.24
N ILE A 20 -2.86 2.23 -2.15
CA ILE A 20 -2.79 3.45 -1.34
C ILE A 20 -3.52 4.62 -2.03
N GLY A 21 -3.43 4.72 -3.36
CA GLY A 21 -4.03 5.81 -4.13
C GLY A 21 -3.23 7.12 -4.03
N ALA A 22 -3.58 8.11 -4.87
CA ALA A 22 -2.76 9.30 -5.07
C ALA A 22 -2.82 10.35 -3.94
N SER A 23 -3.87 10.38 -3.11
CA SER A 23 -3.96 11.39 -2.03
C SER A 23 -4.83 11.00 -0.83
N VAL A 24 -4.62 11.72 0.28
CA VAL A 24 -5.38 11.65 1.53
C VAL A 24 -6.86 12.03 1.33
N SER A 25 -7.15 12.85 0.33
CA SER A 25 -8.50 13.31 -0.02
C SER A 25 -9.10 12.60 -1.24
N ALA A 26 -8.41 11.61 -1.81
CA ALA A 26 -8.81 10.94 -3.06
C ALA A 26 -9.91 9.87 -2.90
N ALA A 27 -10.78 9.96 -1.89
CA ALA A 27 -11.96 9.10 -1.90
C ALA A 27 -12.82 9.45 -3.14
N PRO A 28 -13.41 8.47 -3.85
CA PRO A 28 -14.25 8.77 -5.00
C PRO A 28 -15.46 9.63 -4.61
N VAL A 29 -15.81 10.62 -5.43
CA VAL A 29 -16.91 11.56 -5.16
C VAL A 29 -18.23 10.83 -4.92
N TRP A 30 -18.52 9.79 -5.70
CA TRP A 30 -19.75 9.00 -5.55
C TRP A 30 -19.87 8.35 -4.16
N LEU A 31 -18.75 7.94 -3.56
CA LEU A 31 -18.71 7.33 -2.24
C LEU A 31 -18.99 8.38 -1.16
N MET A 32 -18.46 9.59 -1.32
CA MET A 32 -18.76 10.71 -0.41
C MET A 32 -20.22 11.12 -0.48
N ARG A 33 -20.80 11.16 -1.69
CA ARG A 33 -22.21 11.49 -1.91
C ARG A 33 -23.14 10.47 -1.27
N LYS A 34 -22.85 9.17 -1.40
CA LYS A 34 -23.63 8.10 -0.73
C LYS A 34 -23.54 8.17 0.80
N ALA A 35 -22.37 8.50 1.33
CA ALA A 35 -22.15 8.56 2.78
C ALA A 35 -22.63 9.87 3.44
N GLY A 36 -22.96 10.91 2.65
CA GLY A 36 -23.39 12.22 3.13
C GLY A 36 -22.30 13.01 3.88
N LYS A 37 -21.02 12.59 3.80
CA LYS A 37 -19.91 13.22 4.52
C LYS A 37 -18.59 13.11 3.76
N ARG A 38 -17.65 14.00 4.09
CA ARG A 38 -16.29 13.97 3.56
C ARG A 38 -15.56 12.74 4.11
N LEU A 39 -15.15 11.84 3.21
CA LEU A 39 -14.40 10.64 3.56
C LEU A 39 -12.92 10.85 3.27
N TYR A 40 -12.09 10.64 4.29
CA TYR A 40 -10.64 10.69 4.15
C TYR A 40 -10.08 9.31 3.87
N ASN A 41 -9.14 9.22 2.92
CA ASN A 41 -8.41 8.00 2.64
C ASN A 41 -7.38 7.75 3.75
N LYS A 42 -7.80 7.00 4.78
CA LYS A 42 -6.93 6.58 5.90
C LYS A 42 -5.67 5.84 5.45
N ARG A 43 -5.69 5.19 4.27
CA ARG A 43 -4.52 4.49 3.70
C ARG A 43 -3.56 5.43 2.99
N GLY A 44 -4.03 6.58 2.52
CA GLY A 44 -3.28 7.64 1.86
C GLY A 44 -2.49 8.53 2.84
N ASN A 45 -2.87 8.57 4.11
CA ASN A 45 -2.12 9.26 5.17
C ASN A 45 -0.89 8.45 5.62
N ARG A 46 -0.09 7.98 4.67
CA ARG A 46 1.12 7.19 4.90
C ARG A 46 2.33 7.94 4.39
N HIS A 47 3.30 8.15 5.27
CA HIS A 47 4.59 8.68 4.88
C HIS A 47 5.62 7.57 4.69
N TRP A 48 6.53 7.74 3.72
CA TRP A 48 7.54 6.72 3.39
C TRP A 48 8.46 6.41 4.58
N LYS A 49 8.75 7.40 5.43
CA LYS A 49 9.58 7.26 6.63
C LYS A 49 8.90 6.47 7.75
N GLN A 50 7.58 6.53 7.84
CA GLN A 50 6.79 5.87 8.89
C GLN A 50 6.33 4.46 8.48
N THR A 51 6.30 4.16 7.17
CA THR A 51 5.70 2.92 6.67
C THR A 51 6.75 1.85 6.38
N GLN A 52 6.85 0.82 7.25
CA GLN A 52 7.79 -0.30 7.04
C GLN A 52 7.21 -1.40 6.13
N LEU A 53 7.22 -1.16 4.81
CA LEU A 53 6.74 -2.14 3.82
C LEU A 53 7.59 -3.41 3.74
N GLY A 54 8.87 -3.35 4.10
CA GLY A 54 9.76 -4.52 4.12
C GLY A 54 9.33 -5.59 5.12
N LYS A 55 8.91 -5.20 6.34
CA LYS A 55 8.39 -6.15 7.35
C LYS A 55 7.08 -6.78 6.91
N LEU A 56 6.20 -5.99 6.30
CA LEU A 56 4.94 -6.47 5.72
C LEU A 56 5.17 -7.50 4.62
N PHE A 57 6.16 -7.28 3.74
CA PHE A 57 6.52 -8.24 2.70
C PHE A 57 7.01 -9.57 3.28
N LYS A 58 7.94 -9.53 4.24
CA LYS A 58 8.46 -10.73 4.92
C LYS A 58 7.35 -11.53 5.60
N ARG A 59 6.42 -10.84 6.28
CA ARG A 59 5.26 -11.47 6.90
C ARG A 59 4.37 -12.18 5.88
N LYS A 60 4.06 -11.51 4.76
CA LYS A 60 3.25 -12.10 3.69
C LYS A 60 3.91 -13.31 3.02
N MET A 61 5.22 -13.28 2.81
CA MET A 61 5.94 -14.42 2.25
C MET A 61 5.91 -15.62 3.22
N LYS A 62 6.07 -15.37 4.52
CA LYS A 62 5.92 -16.40 5.55
C LYS A 62 4.51 -16.99 5.59
N GLU A 63 3.47 -16.17 5.48
CA GLU A 63 2.06 -16.62 5.39
C GLU A 63 1.80 -17.47 4.14
N GLN A 64 2.54 -17.25 3.04
CA GLN A 64 2.45 -18.03 1.81
C GLN A 64 3.37 -19.26 1.80
N GLY A 65 4.07 -19.57 2.90
CA GLY A 65 5.02 -20.69 2.99
C GLY A 65 6.29 -20.50 2.17
N LYS A 66 6.54 -19.30 1.62
CA LYS A 66 7.73 -18.98 0.81
C LYS A 66 8.81 -18.36 1.70
N LYS A 67 10.07 -18.80 1.54
CA LYS A 67 11.20 -18.14 2.21
C LYS A 67 11.38 -16.74 1.61
N ALA A 68 11.37 -15.72 2.47
CA ALA A 68 11.73 -14.38 2.07
C ALA A 68 13.26 -14.30 1.98
N GLU A 69 13.79 -14.35 0.76
CA GLU A 69 15.20 -14.04 0.46
C GLU A 69 15.57 -12.61 0.84
#